data_AF-A0A2Z5FXA1-F1
#
_entry.id   AF-A0A2Z5FXA1-F1
#
_cell.length_a   1.000
_cell.length_b   1.000
_cell.length_c   1.000
_cell.angle_alpha   90.00
_cell.angle_beta   90.00
_cell.angle_gamma   90.00
#
_symmetry.space_group_name_H-M   'P 1'
#
loop_
_entity.id
_entity.type
_entity.pdbx_description
1 polymer ?
#
loop_
_entity_poly.entity_id
_entity_poly.type
_entity_poly.pdbx_seq_one_letter_code
_entity_poly.pdbx_strand_id
1 'polypeptide(L)'
;MNIEDWRKKIDELDRQIVALISERASAAQAIGRLKRVDSLPVYEPNREKVIFENVRSANHGPLPDIEMTHIYERIIDVMRATQRNELASKNPSQEIEKETGAADGAVDHRDAVATPGMEIKA
;
A
#
# COMPACT_ATOMS: atom_id res chain seq x y z
N MET A 1 -31.31 -26.58 -17.23
CA MET A 1 -30.69 -25.49 -16.46
C MET A 1 -31.80 -24.62 -15.89
N ASN A 2 -31.82 -24.40 -14.58
CA ASN A 2 -32.80 -23.59 -13.87
C ASN A 2 -32.13 -22.33 -13.25
N ILE A 3 -32.91 -21.54 -12.51
CA ILE A 3 -32.40 -20.31 -11.85
C ILE A 3 -31.26 -20.62 -10.87
N GLU A 4 -31.37 -21.70 -10.10
CA GLU A 4 -30.36 -22.08 -9.11
C GLU A 4 -29.04 -22.50 -9.77
N ASP A 5 -29.11 -23.17 -10.92
CA ASP A 5 -27.91 -23.50 -11.70
C ASP A 5 -27.17 -22.23 -12.18
N TRP A 6 -27.93 -21.21 -12.61
CA TRP A 6 -27.36 -19.92 -13.02
C TRP A 6 -26.79 -19.13 -11.85
N ARG A 7 -27.45 -19.14 -10.69
CA ARG A 7 -26.92 -18.51 -9.46
C ARG A 7 -25.57 -19.12 -9.05
N LYS A 8 -25.48 -20.45 -9.02
CA LYS A 8 -24.20 -21.14 -8.74
C LYS A 8 -23.10 -20.77 -9.73
N LYS A 9 -23.46 -20.63 -11.01
CA LYS A 9 -22.51 -20.17 -12.04
C LYS A 9 -22.06 -18.73 -11.79
N ILE A 10 -22.97 -17.83 -11.40
CA ILE A 10 -22.62 -16.45 -11.03
C ILE A 10 -21.69 -16.45 -9.81
N ASP A 11 -22.01 -17.19 -8.75
CA ASP A 11 -21.17 -17.25 -7.55
C ASP A 11 -19.74 -17.73 -7.86
N GLU A 12 -19.61 -18.67 -8.81
CA GLU A 12 -18.31 -19.15 -9.28
C GLU A 12 -17.55 -18.09 -10.08
N LEU A 13 -18.23 -17.38 -10.98
CA LEU A 13 -17.63 -16.27 -11.72
C LEU A 13 -17.21 -15.14 -10.78
N ASP A 14 -18.01 -14.83 -9.76
CA ASP A 14 -17.70 -13.79 -8.79
C ASP A 14 -16.43 -14.12 -7.99
N ARG A 15 -16.23 -15.38 -7.60
CA ARG A 15 -14.97 -15.83 -6.98
C ARG A 15 -13.76 -15.60 -7.89
N GLN A 16 -13.90 -15.90 -9.18
CA GLN A 16 -12.82 -15.69 -10.15
C GLN A 16 -12.56 -14.19 -10.38
N ILE A 17 -13.60 -13.38 -10.45
CA ILE A 17 -13.49 -11.92 -10.57
C ILE A 17 -12.76 -11.33 -9.35
N VAL A 18 -13.11 -11.77 -8.14
CA VAL A 18 -12.44 -11.33 -6.90
C VAL A 18 -10.95 -11.69 -6.93
N ALA A 19 -10.60 -12.91 -7.36
CA ALA A 19 -9.22 -13.34 -7.48
C ALA A 19 -8.44 -12.44 -8.48
N LEU A 20 -9.00 -12.21 -9.67
CA LEU A 20 -8.39 -11.35 -10.70
C LEU A 20 -8.25 -9.90 -10.27
N ILE A 21 -9.25 -9.34 -9.58
CA ILE A 21 -9.18 -7.97 -9.03
C ILE A 21 -8.08 -7.87 -7.97
N SER A 22 -7.93 -8.89 -7.11
CA SER A 22 -6.90 -8.94 -6.07
C SER A 22 -5.49 -9.02 -6.66
N GLU A 23 -5.31 -9.81 -7.71
CA GLU A 23 -4.05 -9.87 -8.46
C GLU A 23 -3.74 -8.51 -9.12
N ARG A 24 -4.73 -7.89 -9.78
CA ARG A 24 -4.60 -6.56 -10.38
C ARG A 24 -4.24 -5.50 -9.33
N ALA A 25 -4.81 -5.57 -8.12
CA ALA A 25 -4.48 -4.67 -7.02
C ALA A 25 -3.02 -4.84 -6.56
N SER A 26 -2.55 -6.08 -6.47
CA SER A 26 -1.16 -6.39 -6.14
C SER A 26 -0.18 -5.81 -7.17
N ALA A 27 -0.50 -5.92 -8.46
CA ALA A 27 0.26 -5.28 -9.54
C ALA A 27 0.25 -3.75 -9.43
N ALA A 28 -0.91 -3.14 -9.15
CA ALA A 28 -1.03 -1.70 -8.93
C ALA A 28 -0.20 -1.23 -7.73
N GLN A 29 -0.17 -1.97 -6.62
CA GLN A 29 0.69 -1.66 -5.46
C GLN A 29 2.17 -1.73 -5.82
N ALA A 30 2.60 -2.74 -6.59
CA ALA A 30 3.98 -2.84 -7.07
C ALA A 30 4.36 -1.61 -7.91
N ILE A 31 3.49 -1.19 -8.83
CA ILE A 31 3.66 0.05 -9.60
C ILE A 31 3.75 1.26 -8.69
N GLY A 32 2.88 1.37 -7.68
CA GLY A 32 2.91 2.45 -6.70
C GLY A 32 4.25 2.53 -5.95
N ARG A 33 4.83 1.39 -5.57
CA ARG A 33 6.16 1.33 -4.95
C ARG A 33 7.27 1.81 -5.87
N LEU A 34 7.23 1.42 -7.16
CA LEU A 34 8.22 1.87 -8.15
C LEU A 34 8.10 3.38 -8.39
N LYS A 35 6.87 3.87 -8.60
CA LYS A 35 6.60 5.31 -8.77
C LYS A 35 7.05 6.14 -7.57
N ARG A 36 6.97 5.59 -6.35
CA ARG A 36 7.48 6.27 -5.14
C ARG A 36 8.98 6.53 -5.23
N VAL A 37 9.74 5.53 -5.65
CA VAL A 37 11.21 5.62 -5.78
C VAL A 37 11.58 6.73 -6.77
N ASP A 38 10.87 6.79 -7.88
CA ASP A 38 11.13 7.73 -8.97
C ASP A 38 10.37 9.07 -8.83
N SER A 39 9.65 9.29 -7.72
CA SER A 39 8.77 10.45 -7.48
C SER A 39 7.78 10.73 -8.62
N LEU A 40 7.26 9.68 -9.25
CA LEU A 40 6.33 9.75 -10.37
C LEU A 40 4.87 9.87 -9.91
N PRO A 41 4.02 10.57 -10.69
CA PRO A 41 2.61 10.73 -10.36
C PRO A 41 1.82 9.43 -10.51
N VAL A 42 0.80 9.25 -9.65
CA VAL A 42 -0.15 8.13 -9.76
C VAL A 42 -1.09 8.32 -10.95
N TYR A 43 -1.55 9.54 -11.18
CA TYR A 43 -2.51 9.85 -12.25
C TYR A 43 -1.78 10.05 -13.58
N GLU A 44 -2.10 9.20 -14.56
CA GLU A 44 -1.51 9.23 -15.89
C GLU A 44 -2.61 9.03 -16.95
N PRO A 45 -3.19 10.12 -17.49
CA PRO A 45 -4.32 10.04 -18.42
C PRO A 45 -4.05 9.17 -19.65
N ASN A 46 -2.84 9.25 -20.21
CA ASN A 46 -2.44 8.46 -21.37
C ASN A 46 -2.42 6.96 -21.05
N ARG A 47 -1.99 6.59 -19.83
CA ARG A 47 -1.99 5.20 -19.40
C ARG A 47 -3.41 4.67 -19.25
N GLU A 48 -4.31 5.47 -18.69
CA GLU A 48 -5.73 5.11 -18.52
C GLU A 48 -6.44 4.94 -19.86
N LYS A 49 -6.16 5.82 -20.84
CA LYS A 49 -6.66 5.67 -22.21
C LYS A 49 -6.32 4.29 -22.80
N VAL A 50 -5.07 3.85 -22.65
CA VAL A 50 -4.62 2.52 -23.10
C VAL A 50 -5.35 1.40 -22.35
N ILE A 51 -5.64 1.57 -21.05
CA ILE A 51 -6.44 0.57 -20.31
C ILE A 51 -7.84 0.46 -20.93
N PHE A 52 -8.52 1.58 -21.17
CA PHE A 52 -9.86 1.56 -21.75
C PHE A 52 -9.91 1.02 -23.18
N GLU A 53 -8.89 1.30 -23.99
CA GLU A 53 -8.75 0.71 -25.33
C GLU A 53 -8.60 -0.81 -25.26
N ASN A 54 -7.74 -1.31 -24.37
CA ASN A 54 -7.59 -2.75 -24.16
C ASN A 54 -8.89 -3.41 -23.69
N VAL A 55 -9.60 -2.76 -22.75
CA VAL A 55 -10.89 -3.25 -22.23
C VAL A 55 -11.93 -3.36 -23.33
N ARG A 56 -12.09 -2.32 -24.16
CA ARG A 56 -13.01 -2.37 -25.30
C ARG A 56 -12.61 -3.43 -26.32
N SER A 57 -11.32 -3.57 -26.61
CA SER A 57 -10.84 -4.60 -27.56
C SER A 57 -11.11 -6.04 -27.09
N ALA A 58 -11.12 -6.27 -25.77
CA ALA A 58 -11.40 -7.55 -25.16
C ALA A 58 -12.90 -7.78 -24.88
N ASN A 59 -13.74 -6.76 -25.07
CA ASN A 59 -15.17 -6.88 -24.86
C ASN A 59 -15.83 -7.52 -26.08
N HIS A 60 -16.25 -8.78 -25.94
CA HIS A 60 -17.00 -9.51 -26.96
C HIS A 60 -18.50 -9.59 -26.66
N GLY A 61 -18.98 -8.69 -25.78
CA GLY A 61 -20.34 -8.69 -25.28
C GLY A 61 -20.56 -9.69 -24.14
N PRO A 62 -21.81 -9.85 -23.66
CA PRO A 62 -23.05 -9.24 -24.17
C PRO A 62 -23.24 -7.77 -23.75
N LEU A 63 -22.37 -7.23 -22.90
CA LEU A 63 -22.45 -5.83 -22.47
C LEU A 63 -21.93 -4.88 -23.56
N PRO A 64 -22.59 -3.74 -23.77
CA PRO A 64 -22.04 -2.66 -24.59
C PRO A 64 -20.71 -2.13 -24.01
N ASP A 65 -19.82 -1.65 -24.88
CA ASP A 65 -18.52 -1.09 -24.48
C ASP A 65 -18.61 0.01 -23.43
N ILE A 66 -19.68 0.82 -23.47
CA ILE A 66 -19.88 1.90 -22.51
C ILE A 66 -20.06 1.37 -21.09
N GLU A 67 -20.82 0.29 -20.91
CA GLU A 67 -21.03 -0.32 -19.58
C GLU A 67 -19.77 -0.99 -19.07
N MET A 68 -19.03 -1.66 -19.96
CA MET A 68 -17.73 -2.24 -19.60
C MET A 68 -16.72 -1.14 -19.20
N THR A 69 -16.76 0.00 -19.87
CA THR A 69 -15.93 1.16 -19.55
C THR A 69 -16.26 1.71 -18.16
N HIS A 70 -17.54 1.90 -17.83
CA HIS A 70 -17.97 2.38 -16.51
C HIS A 70 -17.49 1.47 -15.36
N ILE A 71 -17.55 0.15 -15.54
CA ILE A 71 -17.02 -0.81 -14.55
C ILE A 71 -15.51 -0.59 -14.36
N TYR A 72 -14.78 -0.45 -15.47
CA TYR A 72 -13.33 -0.28 -15.42
C TYR A 72 -12.88 1.07 -14.87
N GLU A 73 -13.64 2.15 -15.07
CA GLU A 73 -13.40 3.42 -14.40
C GLU A 73 -13.39 3.24 -12.88
N ARG A 74 -14.38 2.51 -12.36
CA ARG A 74 -14.46 2.25 -10.92
C ARG A 74 -13.32 1.37 -10.41
N ILE A 75 -12.92 0.37 -11.19
CA ILE A 75 -11.74 -0.46 -10.86
C ILE A 75 -10.49 0.42 -10.82
N ILE A 76 -10.26 1.28 -11.83
CA ILE A 76 -9.09 2.16 -11.89
C ILE A 76 -9.07 3.14 -10.72
N ASP A 77 -10.22 3.72 -10.34
CA ASP A 77 -10.34 4.60 -9.18
C ASP A 77 -9.80 3.96 -7.90
N VAL A 78 -10.26 2.75 -7.59
CA VAL A 78 -9.82 2.00 -6.41
C VAL A 78 -8.31 1.74 -6.49
N MET A 79 -7.79 1.43 -7.67
CA MET A 79 -6.38 1.05 -7.85
C MET A 79 -5.44 2.25 -7.74
N ARG A 80 -5.91 3.44 -8.14
CA ARG A 80 -5.23 4.71 -7.84
C ARG A 80 -5.23 4.99 -6.35
N ALA A 81 -6.33 4.76 -5.65
CA ALA A 81 -6.40 4.95 -4.20
C ALA A 81 -5.41 4.03 -3.48
N THR A 82 -5.35 2.75 -3.85
CA THR A 82 -4.36 1.81 -3.29
C THR A 82 -2.92 2.25 -3.54
N GLN A 83 -2.59 2.72 -4.75
CA GLN A 83 -1.27 3.28 -5.05
C GLN A 83 -0.95 4.51 -4.17
N ARG A 84 -1.90 5.42 -3.97
CA ARG A 84 -1.70 6.60 -3.11
C ARG A 84 -1.47 6.21 -1.65
N ASN A 85 -2.19 5.19 -1.16
CA ASN A 85 -1.99 4.69 0.19
C ASN A 85 -0.58 4.11 0.38
N GLU A 86 -0.05 3.39 -0.62
CA GLU A 86 1.35 2.90 -0.63
C GLU A 86 2.40 4.03 -0.70
N LEU A 87 2.04 5.19 -1.27
CA LEU A 87 2.88 6.38 -1.23
C LEU A 87 2.88 7.03 0.16
N ALA A 88 1.74 7.03 0.85
CA ALA A 88 1.56 7.68 2.15
C ALA A 88 2.05 6.84 3.35
N SER A 89 2.04 5.51 3.25
CA SER A 89 2.27 4.60 4.39
C SER A 89 3.75 4.44 4.81
N LYS A 90 4.70 5.07 4.13
CA LYS A 90 6.13 5.06 4.52
C LYS A 90 6.76 6.45 4.49
N ASN A 91 6.27 7.38 5.31
CA ASN A 91 7.07 8.53 5.73
C ASN A 91 8.21 8.04 6.65
N PRO A 92 9.49 8.03 6.21
CA PRO A 92 10.58 7.36 6.94
C PRO A 92 11.05 8.10 8.20
N SER A 93 10.46 9.24 8.54
CA SER A 93 10.96 10.10 9.62
C SER A 93 10.63 9.61 11.04
N GLN A 94 10.03 8.42 11.22
CA GLN A 94 9.64 7.93 12.56
C GLN A 94 10.05 6.48 12.89
N GLU A 95 10.72 5.75 12.00
CA GLU A 95 11.18 4.38 12.29
C GLU A 95 12.65 4.32 12.78
N ILE A 96 13.47 5.33 12.49
CA ILE A 96 14.90 5.32 12.87
C ILE A 96 15.11 5.52 14.40
N GLU A 97 14.16 6.13 15.12
CA GLU A 97 14.34 6.42 16.56
C GLU A 97 14.03 5.23 17.51
N LYS A 98 13.46 4.11 17.04
CA LYS A 98 13.10 3.00 17.93
C LYS A 98 14.18 1.93 18.10
N GLU A 99 15.22 1.90 17.27
CA GLU A 99 16.27 0.86 17.33
C GLU A 99 17.58 1.30 17.98
N THR A 100 17.82 2.59 18.24
CA THR A 100 19.09 3.06 18.82
C THR A 100 19.07 3.38 20.32
N GLY A 101 17.95 3.15 21.02
CA GLY A 101 17.76 3.57 22.42
C GLY A 101 18.05 2.52 23.50
N ALA A 102 18.52 1.31 23.16
CA ALA A 102 18.65 0.22 24.13
C ALA A 102 20.01 -0.48 24.06
N ALA A 103 21.10 0.22 24.41
CA ALA A 103 22.31 -0.37 24.98
C ALA A 103 23.35 0.71 25.36
N ASP A 104 23.35 1.16 26.61
CA ASP A 104 24.55 1.38 27.46
C ASP A 104 23.99 1.75 28.85
N GLY A 105 24.20 1.03 29.95
CA GLY A 105 25.43 0.41 30.43
C GLY A 105 25.47 0.75 31.92
N ALA A 106 24.75 -0.03 32.74
CA ALA A 106 24.76 0.11 34.18
C ALA A 106 26.05 -0.49 34.75
N VAL A 107 26.86 0.33 35.44
CA VAL A 107 27.81 -0.16 36.44
C VAL A 107 27.58 0.61 37.74
N ASP A 108 26.96 -0.09 38.67
CA ASP A 108 26.78 0.25 40.07
C ASP A 108 28.09 -0.06 40.83
N HIS A 109 28.62 0.91 41.56
CA HIS A 109 29.53 0.68 42.68
C HIS A 109 29.19 1.60 43.83
N ARG A 110 28.70 0.98 44.90
CA ARG A 110 28.30 1.59 46.17
C ARG A 110 29.49 1.90 47.07
N ASP A 111 29.28 2.95 47.86
CA ASP A 111 29.75 3.21 49.23
C ASP A 111 31.25 3.31 49.56
N ALA A 112 31.68 4.53 49.91
CA ALA A 112 32.55 4.76 51.07
C ALA A 112 32.44 6.22 51.58
N VAL A 113 32.18 6.33 52.88
CA VAL A 113 32.04 7.52 53.72
C VAL A 113 33.41 8.14 54.08
N ALA A 114 33.47 9.47 54.23
CA ALA A 114 34.12 10.22 55.34
C ALA A 114 34.85 11.53 54.91
N THR A 115 34.38 12.67 55.42
CA THR A 115 35.16 13.90 55.70
C THR A 115 36.23 13.61 56.77
N PRO A 116 37.39 14.30 56.84
CA PRO A 116 37.46 15.72 57.28
C PRO A 116 38.65 16.56 56.73
N GLY A 117 38.62 17.89 56.95
CA GLY A 117 39.87 18.65 57.18
C GLY A 117 40.08 19.95 56.40
N MET A 118 40.07 21.05 57.14
CA MET A 118 40.60 22.40 56.87
C MET A 118 41.74 22.53 55.84
N GLU A 119 41.72 23.60 55.04
CA GLU A 119 42.74 24.66 55.16
C GLU A 119 42.31 26.01 54.55
N ILE A 120 42.70 27.06 55.26
CA ILE A 120 42.45 28.49 55.02
C ILE A 120 43.61 29.04 54.19
N LYS A 121 43.31 29.92 53.22
CA LYS A 121 44.12 31.06 52.69
C LYS A 121 43.43 31.55 51.41
N ALA A 122 43.26 32.83 51.11
CA ALA A 122 43.55 34.11 51.74
C ALA A 122 42.51 35.13 51.25
#